data_AF-E5BDT4-F1
#
_entry.id   AF-E5BDT4-F1
#
_cell.length_a   1.000
_cell.length_b   1.000
_cell.length_c   1.000
_cell.angle_alpha   90.00
_cell.angle_beta   90.00
_cell.angle_gamma   90.00
#
_symmetry.space_group_name_H-M   'P 1'
#
loop_
_entity.id
_entity.type
_entity.pdbx_description
1 polymer ?
#
loop_
_entity_poly.entity_id
_entity_poly.type
_entity_poly.pdbx_seq_one_letter_code
_entity_poly.pdbx_strand_id
1 'polypeptide(L)' 'MSVISIRFNNEEERLIKEYVESKGATVSQFIKDLLFKQIEEEYDLEIVQEYLKEKEAGRLNLISFEEAVKEWDID' A
#
# COMPACT_ATOMS: atom_id res chain seq x y z
N MET A 1 -13.20 2.75 -19.44
CA MET A 1 -12.64 1.86 -18.40
C MET A 1 -11.47 1.10 -18.99
N SER A 2 -10.35 1.01 -18.27
CA SER A 2 -9.21 0.17 -18.68
C SER A 2 -9.45 -1.27 -18.19
N VAL A 3 -9.00 -2.25 -18.97
CA VAL A 3 -9.10 -3.68 -18.64
C VAL A 3 -7.69 -4.26 -18.66
N ILE A 4 -7.33 -4.97 -17.60
CA ILE A 4 -6.09 -5.73 -17.50
C ILE A 4 -6.46 -7.21 -17.63
N SER A 5 -5.87 -7.90 -18.60
CA SER A 5 -6.08 -9.32 -18.83
C SER A 5 -4.86 -10.11 -18.35
N ILE A 6 -5.07 -11.03 -17.42
CA ILE A 6 -4.04 -11.93 -16.88
C ILE A 6 -4.40 -13.35 -17.33
N ARG A 7 -3.42 -14.05 -17.92
CA ARG A 7 -3.61 -15.43 -18.38
C ARG A 7 -3.25 -16.39 -17.25
N PHE A 8 -4.16 -17.30 -16.95
CA PHE A 8 -3.94 -18.43 -16.06
C PHE A 8 -4.03 -19.74 -16.84
N ASN A 9 -3.36 -20.78 -16.35
CA ASN A 9 -3.70 -22.15 -16.72
C ASN A 9 -4.92 -22.63 -15.90
N ASN A 10 -5.48 -23.78 -16.29
CA ASN A 10 -6.72 -24.28 -15.68
C ASN A 10 -6.60 -24.56 -14.16
N GLU A 11 -5.42 -25.02 -13.71
CA GLU A 11 -5.20 -25.34 -12.30
C GLU A 11 -4.99 -24.07 -11.47
N GLU A 12 -4.24 -23.10 -11.98
CA GLU A 12 -4.09 -21.77 -11.36
C GLU A 12 -5.45 -21.07 -11.21
N GLU A 13 -6.26 -21.08 -12.27
CA GLU A 13 -7.58 -20.46 -12.26
C GLU A 13 -8.48 -21.10 -11.20
N ARG A 14 -8.50 -22.44 -11.12
CA ARG A 14 -9.31 -23.17 -10.13
C ARG A 14 -8.88 -22.79 -8.71
N LEU A 15 -7.58 -22.88 -8.43
CA LEU A 15 -7.03 -22.61 -7.09
C LEU A 15 -7.29 -21.16 -6.65
N ILE A 16 -7.07 -20.19 -7.53
CA ILE A 16 -7.28 -18.77 -7.22
C ILE A 16 -8.76 -18.50 -6.98
N LYS A 17 -9.65 -19.03 -7.83
CA LYS A 17 -11.10 -18.85 -7.67
C LYS A 17 -11.58 -19.42 -6.35
N GLU A 18 -11.28 -20.68 -6.05
CA GLU A 18 -11.69 -21.34 -4.80
C GLU A 18 -11.19 -20.56 -3.57
N TYR A 19 -9.94 -20.12 -3.59
CA TYR A 19 -9.37 -19.32 -2.50
C TYR A 19 -10.08 -17.97 -2.32
N VAL A 20 -10.29 -17.23 -3.40
CA VAL A 20 -10.87 -15.88 -3.35
C VAL A 20 -12.37 -15.93 -3.01
N GLU A 21 -13.08 -16.92 -3.54
CA GLU A 21 -14.49 -17.19 -3.20
C GLU A 21 -14.65 -17.60 -1.73
N SER A 22 -13.72 -18.39 -1.17
CA SER A 22 -13.72 -18.75 0.25
C SER A 22 -13.62 -17.53 1.19
N LYS A 23 -13.12 -16.40 0.67
CA LYS A 23 -13.02 -15.11 1.37
C LYS A 23 -14.16 -14.15 1.07
N GLY A 24 -15.15 -14.57 0.28
CA GLY A 24 -16.29 -13.71 -0.11
C GLY A 24 -15.92 -12.56 -1.04
N ALA A 25 -14.79 -12.67 -1.77
CA ALA A 25 -14.32 -11.66 -2.71
C ALA A 25 -14.36 -12.18 -4.15
N THR A 26 -14.18 -11.29 -5.13
CA THR A 26 -13.96 -11.67 -6.53
C THR A 26 -12.48 -11.62 -6.89
N VAL A 27 -12.05 -12.41 -7.88
CA VAL A 27 -10.66 -12.40 -8.36
C VAL A 27 -10.20 -10.99 -8.74
N SER A 28 -11.07 -10.20 -9.39
CA SER A 28 -10.73 -8.83 -9.76
C SER A 28 -10.54 -7.89 -8.57
N GLN A 29 -11.32 -8.04 -7.48
CA GLN A 29 -11.09 -7.28 -6.25
C GLN A 29 -9.77 -7.70 -5.62
N PHE A 30 -9.56 -9.01 -5.44
CA PHE A 30 -8.36 -9.54 -4.82
C PHE A 30 -7.07 -9.12 -5.54
N ILE A 31 -7.04 -9.16 -6.89
CA ILE A 31 -5.87 -8.74 -7.67
C ILE A 31 -5.65 -7.21 -7.56
N LYS A 32 -6.71 -6.41 -7.53
CA LYS A 32 -6.58 -4.95 -7.33
C LYS A 32 -6.00 -4.64 -5.97
N ASP A 33 -6.54 -5.26 -4.93
CA ASP A 33 -6.08 -5.04 -3.55
C ASP A 33 -4.61 -5.45 -3.41
N LEU A 34 -4.22 -6.59 -4.01
CA LEU A 34 -2.83 -7.03 -4.02
C LEU A 34 -1.90 -6.05 -4.75
N LEU A 35 -2.32 -5.54 -5.91
CA LEU A 35 -1.53 -4.60 -6.70
C LEU A 35 -1.34 -3.27 -5.96
N PHE A 36 -2.41 -2.71 -5.39
CA PHE A 36 -2.32 -1.47 -4.62
C PHE A 36 -1.48 -1.65 -3.37
N LYS A 37 -1.65 -2.76 -2.66
CA LYS A 37 -0.83 -3.07 -1.48
C LYS A 37 0.66 -3.11 -1.83
N GLN A 38 1.05 -3.71 -2.95
CA GLN A 38 2.46 -3.75 -3.34
C GLN A 38 3.00 -2.35 -3.67
N ILE A 39 2.21 -1.54 -4.39
CA ILE A 39 2.58 -0.14 -4.69
C ILE A 39 2.72 0.68 -3.41
N GLU A 40 1.80 0.51 -2.47
CA GLU A 40 1.83 1.17 -1.15
C GLU A 40 3.07 0.75 -0.35
N GLU A 41 3.39 -0.54 -0.29
CA GLU A 41 4.58 -1.04 0.42
C GLU A 41 5.89 -0.46 -0.15
N GLU A 42 6.00 -0.35 -1.48
CA GLU A 42 7.15 0.27 -2.14
C GLU A 42 7.25 1.76 -1.81
N TYR A 43 6.13 2.49 -1.89
CA TYR A 43 6.08 3.93 -1.63
C TYR A 43 6.32 4.27 -0.15
N ASP A 44 5.71 3.53 0.77
CA ASP A 44 5.91 3.67 2.21
C ASP A 44 7.38 3.46 2.59
N LEU A 45 8.03 2.46 1.98
CA LEU A 45 9.45 2.20 2.20
C LEU A 45 10.33 3.35 1.69
N GLU A 46 10.04 3.90 0.52
CA GLU A 46 10.75 5.06 -0.04
C GLU A 46 10.63 6.28 0.89
N ILE A 47 9.42 6.59 1.38
CA ILE A 47 9.19 7.71 2.30
C ILE A 47 10.02 7.56 3.58
N VAL A 48 10.02 6.37 4.18
CA VAL A 48 10.79 6.11 5.41
C VAL A 48 12.29 6.26 5.16
N GLN A 49 12.79 5.75 4.04
CA GLN A 49 14.20 5.88 3.68
C GLN A 49 14.61 7.34 3.48
N GLU A 50 13.77 8.13 2.79
CA GLU A 50 13.98 9.57 2.63
C GLU A 50 14.00 10.27 3.98
N TYR A 51 13.01 10.03 4.83
CA TYR A 51 12.95 10.60 6.18
C TYR A 51 14.21 10.28 6.99
N LEU A 52 14.67 9.02 7.00
CA LEU A 52 15.87 8.63 7.74
C LEU A 52 17.12 9.35 7.22
N LYS A 53 17.28 9.45 5.90
CA LYS A 53 18.40 10.15 5.26
C LYS A 53 18.40 11.65 5.58
N GLU A 54 17.24 12.30 5.49
CA GLU A 54 17.11 13.73 5.80
C GLU A 54 17.32 14.02 7.30
N LYS A 55 16.90 13.08 8.17
CA LYS A 55 17.14 13.13 9.61
C LYS A 55 18.63 13.04 9.93
N GLU A 56 19.33 12.08 9.34
CA GLU A 56 20.79 11.92 9.50
C GLU A 56 21.56 13.13 8.94
N ALA A 57 21.10 13.70 7.84
CA ALA A 57 21.67 14.92 7.26
C ALA A 57 21.37 16.19 8.09
N GLY A 58 20.51 16.10 9.12
CA GLY A 58 20.12 17.23 9.95
C GLY A 58 19.29 18.29 9.20
N ARG A 59 18.63 17.90 8.10
CA ARG A 59 17.87 18.83 7.24
C ARG A 59 16.38 18.91 7.60
N LEU A 60 15.90 18.00 8.45
CA LEU A 60 14.51 17.99 8.91
C LEU A 60 14.28 18.95 10.07
N ASN A 61 13.18 19.70 9.98
CA ASN A 61 12.60 20.39 11.13
C ASN A 61 11.71 19.40 11.89
N LEU A 62 12.18 18.95 13.06
CA LEU A 62 11.42 18.03 13.92
C LEU A 62 10.72 18.85 15.01
N ILE A 63 9.40 18.82 15.01
CA ILE A 63 8.55 19.41 16.04
C ILE A 63 8.09 18.33 17.02
N SER A 64 7.81 18.72 18.26
CA SER A 64 7.19 17.83 19.24
C SER A 64 5.73 17.51 18.89
N PHE A 65 5.18 16.46 19.50
CA PHE A 65 3.77 16.12 19.31
C PHE A 65 2.83 17.28 19.71
N GLU A 66 3.10 17.96 20.82
CA GLU A 66 2.30 19.10 21.28
C GLU A 66 2.31 20.29 20.30
N GLU A 67 3.45 20.52 19.64
CA GLU A 67 3.58 21.55 18.61
C GLU A 67 2.84 21.16 17.33
N ALA A 68 2.95 19.90 16.90
CA ALA A 68 2.24 19.39 15.73
C ALA A 68 0.72 19.48 15.88
N VAL A 69 0.18 19.11 17.04
CA VAL A 69 -1.25 19.19 17.35
C VAL A 69 -1.76 20.64 17.25
N LYS A 70 -0.98 21.60 17.79
CA LYS A 70 -1.29 23.04 17.68
C LYS A 70 -1.21 23.54 16.23
N GLU A 71 -0.24 23.06 15.46
CA GLU A 71 -0.04 23.48 14.06
C GLU A 71 -1.16 22.95 13.14
N TRP A 72 -1.60 21.72 13.38
CA TRP A 72 -2.63 21.07 12.55
C TRP A 72 -4.06 21.41 12.96
N ASP A 73 -4.25 22.21 14.02
CA ASP A 73 -5.56 22.60 14.54
C ASP A 73 -6.43 21.38 14.87
N ILE A 74 -5.83 20.37 15.50
CA ILE A 74 -6.51 19.15 15.92
C ILE A 74 -6.74 19.26 17.44
N ASP A 75 -8.01 19.35 17.86
CA ASP A 75 -8.41 19.34 19.29
C ASP A 75 -8.27 17.96 19.95
#